data_AF-A0A4Q5S8F3-F1
#
_entry.id   AF-A0A4Q5S8F3-F1
#
_cell.length_a   1.000
_cell.length_b   1.000
_cell.length_c   1.000
_cell.angle_alpha   90.00
_cell.angle_beta   90.00
_cell.angle_gamma   90.00
#
_symmetry.space_group_name_H-M   'P 1'
#
loop_
_entity.id
_entity.type
_entity.pdbx_description
1 polymer ?
#
loop_
_entity_poly.entity_id
_entity_poly.type
_entity_poly.pdbx_seq_one_letter_code
_entity_poly.pdbx_strand_id
1 'polypeptide(L)'
;YDVFYPQPISRSIAGKNPYFNQLNQNFSQQIGLQLNIPIFNAWQAKAGLQRSRLNLEGYRLQSDQDNLTLKQNIYQAYTGVVAALQSFNANRTTVVNTEKVYEFAKKRYEQGLLNTFDLIIAQNNLTRARLDEVLTHYDYVFRMKVLEFYKGEGIRLQ
;
A
#
# COMPACT_ATOMS: atom_id res chain seq x y z
N TYR A 1 -107.55 -11.21 8.88
CA TYR A 1 -106.09 -11.39 8.94
C TYR A 1 -105.48 -10.37 8.01
N ASP A 2 -104.70 -9.44 8.55
CA ASP A 2 -103.54 -8.82 7.90
C ASP A 2 -102.77 -8.11 9.00
N VAL A 3 -101.71 -8.78 9.45
CA VAL A 3 -100.91 -8.39 10.61
C VAL A 3 -99.83 -7.44 10.11
N PHE A 4 -99.89 -6.18 10.55
CA PHE A 4 -98.80 -5.23 10.34
C PHE A 4 -97.58 -5.67 11.16
N TYR A 5 -96.44 -5.87 10.50
CA TYR A 5 -95.17 -6.10 11.18
C TYR A 5 -94.53 -4.73 11.52
N PRO A 6 -94.27 -4.41 12.80
CA PRO A 6 -93.44 -3.26 13.13
C PRO A 6 -91.98 -3.54 12.76
N GLN A 7 -91.39 -2.69 11.91
CA GLN A 7 -89.98 -2.78 11.52
C GLN A 7 -89.08 -2.25 12.64
N PRO A 8 -87.99 -2.94 12.99
CA PRO A 8 -87.06 -2.46 14.01
C PRO A 8 -86.32 -1.20 13.53
N ILE A 9 -86.33 -0.14 14.35
CA ILE A 9 -85.51 1.06 14.11
C ILE A 9 -84.04 0.68 14.34
N SER A 10 -83.32 0.41 13.25
CA SER A 10 -81.86 0.28 13.26
C SER A 10 -81.23 1.67 13.43
N ARG A 11 -80.95 2.07 14.67
CA ARG A 11 -79.95 3.12 14.92
C ARG A 11 -78.59 2.47 14.92
N SER A 12 -77.90 2.54 13.78
CA SER A 12 -76.51 2.12 13.65
C SER A 12 -75.61 2.99 14.54
N ILE A 13 -75.29 2.55 15.75
CA ILE A 13 -74.13 3.05 16.49
C ILE A 13 -72.91 2.23 16.07
N ALA A 14 -72.62 2.24 14.76
CA ALA A 14 -71.37 1.80 14.22
C ALA A 14 -70.75 2.99 13.49
N GLY A 15 -70.42 4.02 14.28
CA GLY A 15 -69.50 5.05 13.83
C GLY A 15 -68.17 4.36 13.56
N LYS A 16 -67.91 4.03 12.29
CA LYS A 16 -66.67 3.46 11.81
C LYS A 16 -65.57 4.48 12.10
N ASN A 17 -64.93 4.36 13.26
CA ASN A 17 -63.92 5.31 13.69
C ASN A 17 -62.79 5.24 12.64
N PRO A 18 -62.52 6.31 11.87
CA PRO A 18 -61.64 6.25 10.70
C PRO A 18 -60.29 5.62 11.05
N TYR A 19 -59.72 4.82 10.14
CA TYR A 19 -58.48 4.08 10.38
C TYR A 19 -57.33 4.99 10.89
N PHE A 20 -57.29 6.22 10.39
CA PHE A 20 -56.33 7.25 10.82
C PHE A 20 -56.60 7.81 12.23
N ASN A 21 -57.85 7.83 12.71
CA ASN A 21 -58.17 8.22 14.09
C ASN A 21 -57.74 7.16 15.12
N GLN A 22 -57.83 5.87 14.77
CA GLN A 22 -57.38 4.78 15.64
C GLN A 22 -55.85 4.76 15.78
N LEU A 23 -55.12 5.08 14.70
CA LEU A 23 -53.66 5.26 14.70
C LEU A 23 -53.23 6.46 15.55
N ASN A 24 -53.95 7.59 15.45
CA ASN A 24 -53.64 8.79 16.22
C ASN A 24 -53.95 8.61 17.73
N GLN A 25 -54.99 7.85 18.06
CA GLN A 25 -55.36 7.55 19.45
C GLN A 25 -54.43 6.54 20.15
N ASN A 26 -53.62 5.79 19.41
CA ASN A 26 -52.62 4.85 19.95
C ASN A 26 -51.16 5.35 19.78
N PHE A 27 -50.96 6.61 19.39
CA PHE A 27 -49.63 7.19 19.25
C PHE A 27 -49.03 7.51 20.63
N SER A 28 -48.25 6.55 21.16
CA SER A 28 -47.48 6.71 22.39
C SER A 28 -46.07 7.14 22.04
N GLN A 29 -45.69 8.37 22.40
CA GLN A 29 -44.33 8.88 22.25
C GLN A 29 -43.66 8.85 23.62
N GLN A 30 -42.72 7.94 23.82
CA GLN A 30 -41.98 7.78 25.07
C GLN A 30 -40.53 8.17 24.84
N ILE A 31 -40.05 9.17 25.58
CA ILE A 31 -38.64 9.55 25.63
C ILE A 31 -38.14 9.13 27.02
N GLY A 32 -37.24 8.15 27.05
CA GLY A 32 -36.64 7.63 28.28
C GLY A 32 -35.14 7.89 28.28
N LEU A 33 -34.60 8.40 29.40
CA LEU A 33 -33.16 8.45 29.66
C LEU A 33 -32.84 7.33 30.65
N GLN A 34 -32.02 6.37 30.23
CA GLN A 34 -31.56 5.27 31.09
C GLN A 34 -30.11 5.50 31.51
N LEU A 35 -29.87 5.60 32.81
CA LEU A 35 -28.53 5.70 33.41
C LEU A 35 -28.20 4.39 34.11
N ASN A 36 -27.16 3.68 33.64
CA ASN A 36 -26.67 2.46 34.27
C ASN A 36 -25.32 2.73 34.94
N ILE A 37 -25.28 2.75 36.27
CA ILE A 37 -24.04 2.84 37.06
C ILE A 37 -23.85 1.52 37.81
N PRO A 38 -23.07 0.57 37.27
CA PRO A 38 -22.79 -0.67 37.98
C PRO A 38 -21.90 -0.39 39.19
N ILE A 39 -22.40 -0.66 40.39
CA ILE A 39 -21.66 -0.41 41.66
C ILE A 39 -20.53 -1.42 41.83
N PHE A 40 -20.72 -2.67 41.38
CA PHE A 40 -19.69 -3.71 41.40
C PHE A 40 -19.84 -4.63 40.19
N ASN A 41 -18.84 -4.65 39.31
CA ASN A 41 -18.82 -5.46 38.08
C ASN A 41 -17.71 -6.54 38.11
N ALA A 42 -17.42 -7.10 39.29
CA ALA A 42 -16.40 -8.14 39.46
C ALA A 42 -15.04 -7.79 38.83
N TRP A 43 -14.60 -6.52 38.96
CA TRP A 43 -13.33 -6.01 38.43
C TRP A 43 -13.20 -5.97 36.89
N GLN A 44 -14.27 -6.26 36.14
CA GLN A 44 -14.23 -6.29 34.67
C GLN A 44 -13.82 -4.95 34.04
N ALA A 45 -14.32 -3.82 34.56
CA ALA A 45 -13.92 -2.50 34.07
C ALA A 45 -12.42 -2.22 34.31
N LYS A 46 -11.86 -2.67 35.44
CA LYS A 46 -10.43 -2.52 35.75
C LYS A 46 -9.58 -3.39 34.82
N ALA A 47 -10.00 -4.63 34.56
CA ALA A 47 -9.35 -5.52 33.61
C ALA A 47 -9.41 -4.98 32.17
N GLY A 48 -10.57 -4.42 31.76
CA GLY A 48 -10.75 -3.77 30.47
C GLY A 48 -9.83 -2.56 30.30
N LEU A 49 -9.75 -1.70 31.32
CA LEU A 49 -8.83 -0.55 31.33
C LEU A 49 -7.36 -1.00 31.23
N GLN A 50 -6.96 -2.02 31.99
CA GLN A 50 -5.60 -2.55 31.93
C GLN A 50 -5.28 -3.12 30.54
N ARG A 51 -6.22 -3.83 29.91
CA ARG A 51 -6.08 -4.32 28.53
C ARG A 51 -5.95 -3.19 27.53
N SER A 52 -6.78 -2.14 27.64
CA SER A 52 -6.67 -0.96 26.77
C SER A 52 -5.33 -0.24 26.92
N ARG A 53 -4.78 -0.18 28.14
CA ARG A 53 -3.43 0.36 28.39
C ARG A 53 -2.34 -0.48 27.71
N LEU A 54 -2.40 -1.81 27.85
CA LEU A 54 -1.46 -2.72 27.17
C LEU A 54 -1.57 -2.62 25.64
N ASN A 55 -2.79 -2.50 25.10
CA ASN A 55 -2.98 -2.30 23.66
C ASN A 55 -2.37 -0.98 23.19
N LEU A 56 -2.55 0.11 23.95
CA LEU A 56 -1.94 1.40 23.65
C LEU A 56 -0.41 1.33 23.66
N GLU A 57 0.17 0.63 24.64
CA GLU A 57 1.61 0.38 24.71
C GLU A 57 2.09 -0.46 23.51
N GLY A 58 1.34 -1.50 23.14
CA GLY A 58 1.61 -2.30 21.94
C GLY A 58 1.60 -1.46 20.65
N TYR A 59 0.63 -0.57 20.48
CA TYR A 59 0.59 0.34 19.32
C TYR A 59 1.75 1.35 19.30
N ARG A 60 2.20 1.82 20.47
CA ARG A 60 3.38 2.69 20.56
C ARG A 60 4.65 1.94 20.14
N LEU A 61 4.85 0.73 20.67
CA LEU A 61 5.98 -0.11 20.28
C LEU A 61 5.96 -0.46 18.79
N GLN A 62 4.77 -0.74 18.24
CA GLN A 62 4.62 -0.97 16.80
C GLN A 62 5.02 0.26 15.99
N SER A 63 4.57 1.46 16.39
CA SER A 63 4.95 2.70 15.73
C SER A 63 6.47 2.95 15.80
N ASP A 64 7.11 2.66 16.92
CA ASP A 64 8.56 2.78 17.07
C ASP A 64 9.30 1.79 16.17
N GLN A 65 8.81 0.54 16.10
CA GLN A 65 9.34 -0.48 15.19
C GLN A 65 9.20 -0.07 13.73
N ASP A 66 8.04 0.44 13.32
CA ASP A 66 7.77 0.91 11.96
C ASP A 66 8.72 2.06 11.58
N ASN A 67 8.97 2.99 12.51
CA ASN A 67 9.94 4.07 12.32
C ASN A 67 11.39 3.56 12.16
N LEU A 68 11.79 2.56 12.95
CA LEU A 68 13.10 1.93 12.83
C LEU A 68 13.25 1.19 11.49
N THR A 69 12.23 0.44 11.09
CA THR A 69 12.19 -0.27 9.81
C THR A 69 12.26 0.72 8.64
N LEU A 70 11.53 1.84 8.70
CA LEU A 70 11.61 2.89 7.68
C LEU A 70 13.03 3.46 7.56
N LYS A 71 13.66 3.80 8.70
CA LYS A 71 15.06 4.26 8.71
C LYS A 71 15.99 3.24 8.08
N GLN A 72 15.86 1.97 8.46
CA GLN A 72 16.67 0.88 7.91
C GLN A 72 16.50 0.75 6.39
N ASN A 73 15.27 0.81 5.89
CA ASN A 73 14.97 0.74 4.46
C ASN A 73 15.60 1.91 3.70
N ILE A 74 15.57 3.13 4.25
CA ILE A 74 16.24 4.30 3.66
C ILE A 74 17.76 4.09 3.59
N TYR A 75 18.38 3.60 4.67
CA TYR A 75 19.81 3.32 4.69
C TYR A 75 20.19 2.25 3.67
N GLN A 76 19.42 1.17 3.57
CA GLN A 76 19.65 0.09 2.59
C GLN A 76 19.47 0.59 1.15
N ALA A 77 18.46 1.42 0.89
CA ALA A 77 18.27 2.04 -0.41
C ALA A 77 19.47 2.94 -0.77
N TYR A 78 19.94 3.75 0.19
CA TYR A 78 21.09 4.64 -0.01
C TYR A 78 22.37 3.86 -0.32
N THR A 79 22.72 2.86 0.49
CA THR A 79 23.92 2.04 0.24
C THR A 79 23.80 1.26 -1.07
N GLY A 80 22.59 0.80 -1.42
CA GLY A 80 22.29 0.18 -2.71
C GLY A 80 22.56 1.11 -3.90
N VAL A 81 22.16 2.37 -3.82
CA VAL A 81 22.46 3.39 -4.86
C VAL A 81 23.96 3.61 -5.00
N VAL A 82 24.67 3.76 -3.89
CA VAL A 82 26.13 3.97 -3.91
C VAL A 82 26.84 2.79 -4.55
N ALA A 83 26.46 1.56 -4.20
CA ALA A 83 27.02 0.35 -4.80
C ALA A 83 26.73 0.26 -6.31
N ALA A 84 25.51 0.58 -6.74
CA ALA A 84 25.15 0.56 -8.16
C ALA A 84 25.89 1.64 -8.96
N LEU A 85 26.08 2.83 -8.39
CA LEU A 85 26.90 3.89 -9.01
C LEU A 85 28.35 3.43 -9.22
N GLN A 86 28.94 2.78 -8.20
CA GLN A 86 30.29 2.23 -8.32
C GLN A 86 30.36 1.14 -9.38
N SER A 87 29.37 0.25 -9.45
CA SER A 87 29.28 -0.79 -10.47
C SER A 87 29.17 -0.21 -11.88
N PHE A 88 28.31 0.81 -12.08
CA PHE A 88 28.19 1.53 -13.34
C PHE A 88 29.51 2.17 -13.77
N ASN A 89 30.19 2.89 -12.86
CA ASN A 89 31.48 3.53 -13.16
C ASN A 89 32.58 2.50 -13.50
N ALA A 90 32.58 1.35 -12.82
CA ALA A 90 33.50 0.26 -13.11
C ALA A 90 33.24 -0.31 -14.52
N ASN A 91 31.98 -0.60 -14.87
CA ASN A 91 31.62 -1.12 -16.19
C ASN A 91 31.89 -0.12 -17.32
N ARG A 92 31.64 1.17 -17.10
CA ARG A 92 32.03 2.22 -18.03
C ARG A 92 33.54 2.22 -18.29
N THR A 93 34.35 2.03 -17.25
CA THR A 93 35.81 1.89 -17.39
C THR A 93 36.18 0.61 -18.15
N THR A 94 35.49 -0.50 -17.89
CA THR A 94 35.66 -1.76 -18.63
C THR A 94 35.35 -1.61 -20.11
N VAL A 95 34.33 -0.83 -20.49
CA VAL A 95 34.04 -0.52 -21.91
C VAL A 95 35.22 0.22 -22.55
N VAL A 96 35.73 1.27 -21.92
CA VAL A 96 36.89 2.03 -22.43
C VAL A 96 38.12 1.11 -22.62
N ASN A 97 38.34 0.18 -21.69
CA ASN A 97 39.47 -0.75 -21.77
C ASN A 97 39.27 -1.80 -22.87
N THR A 98 38.10 -2.43 -22.95
CA THR A 98 37.80 -3.43 -23.99
C THR A 98 37.75 -2.82 -25.38
N GLU A 99 37.37 -1.55 -25.50
CA GLU A 99 37.43 -0.81 -26.76
C GLU A 99 38.86 -0.62 -27.25
N LYS A 100 39.79 -0.22 -26.37
CA LYS A 100 41.22 -0.15 -26.71
C LYS A 100 41.79 -1.51 -27.11
N VAL A 101 41.40 -2.57 -26.41
CA VAL A 101 41.83 -3.95 -26.74
C VAL A 101 41.33 -4.34 -28.12
N TYR A 102 40.06 -4.07 -28.43
CA TYR A 102 39.49 -4.33 -29.75
C TYR A 102 40.18 -3.53 -30.85
N GLU A 103 40.43 -2.23 -30.63
CA GLU A 103 41.15 -1.37 -31.57
C GLU A 103 42.57 -1.89 -31.85
N PHE A 104 43.29 -2.34 -30.81
CA PHE A 104 44.61 -2.94 -30.98
C PHE A 104 44.55 -4.28 -31.72
N ALA A 105 43.58 -5.13 -31.37
CA ALA A 105 43.36 -6.41 -32.05
C ALA A 105 43.05 -6.20 -33.54
N LYS A 106 42.20 -5.23 -33.86
CA LYS A 106 41.86 -4.85 -35.23
C LYS A 106 43.08 -4.40 -36.03
N LYS A 107 43.90 -3.49 -35.48
CA LYS A 107 45.14 -3.04 -36.14
C LYS A 107 46.13 -4.19 -36.40
N ARG A 108 46.28 -5.11 -35.44
CA ARG A 108 47.15 -6.29 -35.63
C ARG A 108 46.60 -7.25 -36.66
N TYR A 109 45.28 -7.45 -36.70
CA TYR A 109 44.62 -8.26 -37.72
C TYR A 109 44.81 -7.68 -39.12
N GLU A 110 44.64 -6.37 -39.28
CA GLU A 110 44.88 -5.65 -40.55
C GLU A 110 46.33 -5.77 -41.03
N GLN A 111 47.28 -5.94 -40.10
CA GLN A 111 48.70 -6.21 -40.41
C GLN A 111 49.04 -7.69 -40.58
N GLY A 112 48.05 -8.60 -40.49
CA GLY A 112 48.26 -10.05 -40.55
C GLY A 112 48.96 -10.66 -39.33
N LEU A 113 49.08 -9.90 -38.23
CA LEU A 113 49.76 -10.29 -36.98
C LEU A 113 48.82 -10.88 -35.92
N LEU A 114 47.54 -11.06 -36.26
CA LEU A 114 46.50 -11.60 -35.40
C LEU A 114 45.54 -12.48 -36.22
N ASN A 115 45.06 -13.58 -35.64
CA ASN A 115 44.05 -14.43 -36.26
C ASN A 115 42.65 -13.79 -36.15
N THR A 116 41.77 -14.08 -37.12
CA THR A 116 40.34 -13.71 -37.10
C THR A 116 39.64 -14.16 -35.82
N PHE A 117 39.99 -15.33 -35.28
CA PHE A 117 39.39 -15.84 -34.05
C PHE A 117 39.63 -14.91 -32.85
N ASP A 118 40.87 -14.42 -32.68
CA ASP A 118 41.22 -13.50 -31.58
C ASP A 118 40.55 -12.14 -31.74
N LEU A 119 40.38 -11.66 -32.99
CA LEU A 119 39.62 -10.44 -33.29
C LEU A 119 38.15 -10.58 -32.86
N ILE A 120 37.52 -11.71 -33.18
CA ILE A 120 36.13 -11.98 -32.80
C ILE A 120 35.99 -12.06 -31.26
N ILE A 121 36.95 -12.67 -30.57
CA ILE A 121 36.97 -12.67 -29.09
C ILE A 121 37.01 -11.25 -28.55
N ALA A 122 37.89 -10.39 -29.08
CA ALA A 122 38.00 -9.00 -28.64
C ALA A 122 36.69 -8.22 -28.89
N GLN A 123 36.06 -8.43 -30.06
CA GLN A 123 34.78 -7.83 -30.40
C GLN A 123 33.64 -8.29 -29.47
N ASN A 124 33.58 -9.59 -29.17
CA ASN A 124 32.59 -10.16 -28.25
C ASN A 124 32.76 -9.60 -26.83
N ASN A 125 33.99 -9.46 -26.36
CA ASN A 125 34.29 -8.86 -25.06
C ASN A 125 33.85 -7.39 -24.99
N LEU A 126 34.10 -6.60 -26.03
CA LEU A 126 33.62 -5.21 -26.12
C LEU A 126 32.09 -5.16 -26.12
N THR A 127 31.44 -6.02 -26.91
CA THR A 127 29.97 -6.08 -26.99
C THR A 127 29.36 -6.42 -25.64
N ARG A 128 29.94 -7.40 -24.94
CA ARG A 128 29.52 -7.78 -23.60
C ARG A 128 29.71 -6.64 -22.59
N ALA A 129 30.88 -6.00 -22.59
CA ALA A 129 31.15 -4.87 -21.70
C ALA A 129 30.15 -3.71 -21.88
N ARG A 130 29.79 -3.40 -23.14
CA ARG A 130 28.78 -2.37 -23.45
C ARG A 130 27.39 -2.77 -22.94
N LEU A 131 27.02 -4.05 -23.06
CA LEU A 131 25.76 -4.55 -22.54
C LEU A 131 25.72 -4.46 -21.00
N ASP A 132 26.82 -4.83 -20.33
CA ASP A 132 26.95 -4.76 -18.87
C ASP A 132 26.93 -3.29 -18.36
N GLU A 133 27.52 -2.34 -19.10
CA GLU A 133 27.41 -0.90 -18.81
C GLU A 133 25.95 -0.43 -18.85
N VAL A 134 25.21 -0.80 -19.90
CA VAL A 134 23.80 -0.41 -20.04
C VAL A 134 22.95 -0.99 -18.91
N LEU A 135 23.12 -2.28 -18.59
CA LEU A 135 22.39 -2.91 -17.49
C LEU A 135 22.67 -2.24 -16.14
N THR A 136 23.94 -1.96 -15.85
CA THR A 136 24.33 -1.28 -14.59
C THR A 136 23.90 0.17 -14.54
N HIS A 137 23.83 0.86 -15.68
CA HIS A 137 23.23 2.19 -15.75
C HIS A 137 21.74 2.18 -15.36
N TYR A 138 20.97 1.24 -15.91
CA TYR A 138 19.55 1.09 -15.55
C TYR A 138 19.36 0.70 -14.09
N ASP A 139 20.16 -0.22 -13.54
CA ASP A 139 20.10 -0.59 -12.12
C ASP A 139 20.39 0.62 -11.20
N TYR A 140 21.41 1.42 -11.54
CA TYR A 140 21.70 2.66 -10.81
C TYR A 140 20.53 3.66 -10.83
N VAL A 141 19.98 3.94 -12.01
CA VAL A 141 18.84 4.85 -12.17
C VAL A 141 17.62 4.34 -11.39
N PHE A 142 17.32 3.05 -11.51
CA PHE A 142 16.20 2.43 -10.79
C PHE A 142 16.35 2.57 -9.28
N ARG A 143 17.52 2.23 -8.73
CA ARG A 143 17.79 2.35 -7.28
C ARG A 143 17.72 3.79 -6.81
N MET A 144 18.17 4.74 -7.64
CA MET A 144 18.04 6.17 -7.31
C MET A 144 16.56 6.56 -7.16
N LYS A 145 15.70 6.11 -8.08
CA LYS A 145 14.25 6.36 -8.01
C LYS A 145 13.59 5.70 -6.79
N VAL A 146 14.04 4.51 -6.41
CA VAL A 146 13.58 3.85 -5.17
C VAL A 146 13.99 4.66 -3.93
N LEU A 147 15.22 5.19 -3.90
CA LEU A 147 15.67 6.04 -2.79
C LEU A 147 14.89 7.35 -2.71
N GLU A 148 14.60 8.00 -3.83
CA GLU A 148 13.75 9.20 -3.91
C GLU A 148 12.35 8.92 -3.34
N PHE A 149 11.76 7.78 -3.72
CA PHE A 149 10.46 7.34 -3.18
C PHE A 149 10.47 7.22 -1.65
N TYR A 150 11.51 6.62 -1.06
CA TYR A 150 11.63 6.49 0.39
C TYR A 150 11.89 7.82 1.12
N LYS A 151 12.40 8.86 0.44
CA LYS A 151 12.63 10.20 1.01
C LYS A 151 11.36 11.05 1.12
N GLY A 152 10.21 10.54 0.69
CA GLY A 152 8.93 11.27 0.75
C GLY A 152 8.62 12.10 -0.49
N GLU A 153 9.48 12.07 -1.51
CA GLU A 153 9.15 12.51 -2.87
C GLU A 153 8.47 11.34 -3.59
N GLY A 154 7.24 11.03 -3.18
CA GLY A 154 6.40 10.07 -3.88
C GLY A 154 6.34 10.43 -5.37
N ILE A 155 6.41 9.42 -6.24
CA ILE A 155 6.37 9.56 -7.69
C ILE A 155 5.17 10.45 -8.06
N ARG A 156 5.44 11.72 -8.39
CA ARG A 156 4.46 12.59 -9.03
C ARG A 156 4.44 12.15 -10.48
N LEU A 157 3.54 11.23 -10.81
CA LEU A 157 3.17 10.97 -12.19
C LEU A 157 2.62 12.30 -12.75
N GLN A 158 3.38 12.92 -13.66
CA GLN A 158 2.86 13.94 -14.57
C GLN A 158 2.51 13.26 -15.89
#